data_AF-A0A935WRS5-F1
#
_entry.id   AF-A0A935WRS5-F1
#
_cell.length_a   1.000
_cell.length_b   1.000
_cell.length_c   1.000
_cell.angle_alpha   90.00
_cell.angle_beta   90.00
_cell.angle_gamma   90.00
#
_symmetry.space_group_name_H-M   'P 1'
#
loop_
_entity.id
_entity.type
_entity.pdbx_description
1 polymer ?
#
loop_
_entity_poly.entity_id
_entity_poly.type
_entity_poly.pdbx_seq_one_letter_code
_entity_poly.pdbx_strand_id
1 'polypeptide(L)'
;MAAPAGAAATDTRKLNVATYGLDKVPVVRDAVKKLFPDLRVYQSQGTSARRAMADLAETALLFDENLAGKTTTMQGGPALSRASTMFVDGLRVKWNDELTRLWSEVKYGNADQSFPHLREIVGNLSGSPKGLTFDQFKREVFDALNKGDRHEIPQVQAAAQFIRKNLFDAMSARAEKAIPEFKMWQGTDGESYAPHMPDKDKINANRPEVVEDITRYYVADQEQKRAIQQRLEFHHAQLQSWNKQIAKLEARLLERATAEAELDIRRAERSGEAARTERRAETLEERTARIASEAPTSMKPSS
;
A
#
# COMPACT_ATOMS: atom_id res chain seq x y z
N MET A 1 -11.12 14.36 -27.45
CA MET A 1 -11.51 13.05 -26.89
C MET A 1 -10.84 12.91 -25.53
N ALA A 2 -11.61 12.85 -24.45
CA ALA A 2 -11.11 12.72 -23.09
C ALA A 2 -10.67 11.28 -22.83
N ALA A 3 -9.50 11.10 -22.19
CA ALA A 3 -9.02 9.79 -21.79
C ALA A 3 -9.93 9.19 -20.70
N PRO A 4 -10.22 7.88 -20.73
CA PRO A 4 -11.08 7.25 -19.74
C PRO A 4 -10.42 7.28 -18.36
N ALA A 5 -11.13 7.86 -17.39
CA ALA A 5 -10.82 7.78 -15.98
C ALA A 5 -11.03 6.31 -15.52
N GLY A 6 -9.94 5.59 -15.24
CA GLY A 6 -10.02 4.22 -14.72
C GLY A 6 -8.83 3.31 -15.01
N ALA A 7 -7.94 3.65 -15.93
CA ALA A 7 -6.70 2.91 -16.09
C ALA A 7 -5.66 3.47 -15.11
N ALA A 8 -5.38 2.75 -14.02
CA ALA A 8 -4.14 2.97 -13.28
C ALA A 8 -3.00 2.97 -14.31
N ALA A 9 -2.17 4.02 -14.33
CA ALA A 9 -1.07 4.12 -15.28
C ALA A 9 -0.26 2.80 -15.22
N THR A 10 -0.27 2.04 -16.31
CA THR A 10 0.43 0.76 -16.35
C THR A 10 1.91 1.04 -16.16
N ASP A 11 2.42 0.72 -14.98
CA ASP A 11 3.82 0.92 -14.66
C ASP A 11 4.69 0.03 -15.57
N THR A 12 5.49 0.67 -16.43
CA THR A 12 6.35 -0.01 -17.41
C THR A 12 7.81 -0.16 -16.95
N ARG A 13 8.16 0.32 -15.75
CA ARG A 13 9.54 0.29 -15.22
C ARG A 13 10.03 -1.16 -15.01
N LYS A 14 11.28 -1.50 -15.35
CA LYS A 14 11.81 -2.86 -15.11
C LYS A 14 12.72 -2.89 -13.88
N LEU A 15 13.39 -1.77 -13.60
CA LEU A 15 14.24 -1.51 -12.44
C LEU A 15 15.25 -2.63 -12.25
N ASN A 16 15.98 -2.90 -13.33
CA ASN A 16 17.12 -3.80 -13.28
C ASN A 16 18.29 -3.01 -12.69
N VAL A 17 18.92 -3.58 -11.66
CA VAL A 17 20.13 -3.01 -11.07
C VAL A 17 21.23 -3.05 -12.13
N ALA A 18 21.82 -1.89 -12.41
CA ALA A 18 22.96 -1.81 -13.32
C ALA A 18 24.09 -2.69 -12.80
N THR A 19 24.76 -3.42 -13.69
CA THR A 19 25.85 -4.32 -13.29
C THR A 19 27.04 -3.52 -12.76
N TYR A 20 27.28 -3.62 -11.46
CA TYR A 20 28.39 -3.00 -10.75
C TYR A 20 29.74 -3.71 -10.93
N GLY A 21 29.81 -4.71 -11.81
CA GLY A 21 30.97 -5.61 -11.89
C GLY A 21 31.12 -6.57 -10.70
N LEU A 22 30.23 -6.49 -9.70
CA LEU A 22 30.16 -7.41 -8.56
C LEU A 22 29.83 -8.85 -8.96
N ASP A 23 29.29 -9.06 -10.15
CA ASP A 23 29.03 -10.38 -10.73
C ASP A 23 30.31 -11.16 -11.05
N LYS A 24 31.46 -10.48 -11.06
CA LYS A 24 32.79 -11.09 -11.29
C LYS A 24 33.41 -11.72 -10.04
N VAL A 25 32.84 -11.49 -8.85
CA VAL A 25 33.36 -12.05 -7.58
C VAL A 25 32.21 -12.57 -6.69
N PRO A 26 31.84 -13.86 -6.82
CA PRO A 26 30.66 -14.45 -6.17
C PRO A 26 30.63 -14.29 -4.64
N VAL A 27 31.78 -14.41 -3.97
CA VAL A 27 31.89 -14.31 -2.51
C VAL A 27 31.56 -12.91 -1.99
N VAL A 28 31.98 -11.87 -2.72
CA VAL A 28 31.68 -10.47 -2.36
C VAL A 28 30.19 -10.18 -2.59
N ARG A 29 29.62 -10.74 -3.67
CA ARG A 29 28.19 -10.60 -3.97
C ARG A 29 27.31 -11.14 -2.84
N ASP A 30 27.59 -12.32 -2.31
CA ASP A 30 26.77 -12.94 -1.26
C ASP A 30 26.94 -12.27 0.10
N ALA A 31 28.14 -11.76 0.42
CA ALA A 31 28.37 -10.95 1.62
C ALA A 31 27.60 -9.61 1.57
N VAL A 32 27.64 -8.92 0.42
CA VAL A 32 26.93 -7.65 0.21
C VAL A 32 25.41 -7.85 0.25
N LYS A 33 24.86 -8.93 -0.34
CA LYS A 33 23.41 -9.23 -0.25
C LYS A 33 22.92 -9.46 1.19
N LYS A 34 23.75 -10.02 2.07
CA LYS A 34 23.39 -10.24 3.48
C LYS A 34 23.40 -8.94 4.29
N LEU A 35 24.27 -8.00 3.93
CA LEU A 35 24.40 -6.71 4.61
C LEU A 35 23.37 -5.67 4.14
N PHE A 36 22.88 -5.78 2.89
CA PHE A 36 21.92 -4.84 2.30
C PHE A 36 20.62 -5.57 1.90
N PRO A 37 19.61 -5.64 2.81
CA PRO A 37 18.35 -6.33 2.51
C PRO A 37 17.63 -5.75 1.29
N ASP A 38 17.80 -4.46 1.03
CA ASP A 38 17.25 -3.73 -0.12
C ASP A 38 17.75 -4.32 -1.44
N LEU A 39 19.05 -4.66 -1.50
CA LEU A 39 19.67 -5.29 -2.66
C LEU A 39 19.04 -6.65 -2.99
N ARG A 40 18.61 -7.39 -1.97
CA ARG A 40 17.91 -8.67 -2.16
C ARG A 40 16.56 -8.48 -2.86
N VAL A 41 15.82 -7.43 -2.51
CA VAL A 41 14.54 -7.10 -3.16
C VAL A 41 14.78 -6.64 -4.59
N TYR A 42 15.76 -5.76 -4.83
CA TYR A 42 16.12 -5.28 -6.17
C TYR A 42 16.73 -6.35 -7.09
N GLN A 43 17.29 -7.42 -6.54
CA GLN A 43 17.77 -8.57 -7.32
C GLN A 43 16.74 -9.71 -7.43
N SER A 44 15.58 -9.57 -6.79
CA SER A 44 14.51 -10.57 -6.90
C SER A 44 13.92 -10.58 -8.32
N GLN A 45 13.34 -11.69 -8.74
CA GLN A 45 12.68 -11.81 -10.05
C GLN A 45 11.34 -11.03 -10.13
N GLY A 46 10.82 -10.56 -9.00
CA GLY A 46 9.53 -9.87 -8.93
C GLY A 46 9.63 -8.40 -9.31
N THR A 47 9.21 -8.04 -10.52
CA THR A 47 9.19 -6.65 -11.00
C THR A 47 8.33 -5.73 -10.12
N SER A 48 7.20 -6.23 -9.61
CA SER A 48 6.32 -5.49 -8.70
C SER A 48 7.01 -5.12 -7.39
N ALA A 49 7.77 -6.07 -6.80
CA ALA A 49 8.51 -5.83 -5.57
C ALA A 49 9.62 -4.79 -5.77
N ARG A 50 10.33 -4.84 -6.90
CA ARG A 50 11.36 -3.84 -7.24
C ARG A 50 10.77 -2.44 -7.42
N ARG A 51 9.62 -2.34 -8.08
CA ARG A 51 8.88 -1.07 -8.28
C ARG A 51 8.43 -0.47 -6.96
N ALA A 52 7.78 -1.28 -6.13
CA ALA A 52 7.34 -0.85 -4.81
C ALA A 52 8.54 -0.39 -3.96
N MET A 53 9.64 -1.14 -3.98
CA MET A 53 10.84 -0.77 -3.23
C MET A 53 11.45 0.55 -3.74
N ALA A 54 11.51 0.76 -5.05
CA ALA A 54 12.01 2.01 -5.63
C ALA A 54 11.15 3.22 -5.28
N ASP A 55 9.83 3.05 -5.18
CA ASP A 55 8.92 4.11 -4.75
C ASP A 55 9.03 4.37 -3.24
N LEU A 56 9.35 3.36 -2.43
CA LEU A 56 9.39 3.45 -0.97
C LEU A 56 10.74 3.91 -0.41
N ALA A 57 11.84 3.37 -0.93
CA ALA A 57 13.16 3.50 -0.33
C ALA A 57 14.18 4.06 -1.31
N GLU A 58 14.83 5.15 -0.91
CA GLU A 58 16.03 5.64 -1.56
C GLU A 58 17.15 4.62 -1.43
N THR A 59 17.86 4.38 -2.52
CA THR A 59 18.94 3.40 -2.58
C THR A 59 20.14 4.02 -3.28
N ALA A 60 21.34 3.63 -2.86
CA ALA A 60 22.58 3.97 -3.56
C ALA A 60 22.77 3.17 -4.85
N LEU A 61 21.79 2.32 -5.20
CA LEU A 61 21.81 1.52 -6.41
C LEU A 61 21.42 2.34 -7.64
N LEU A 62 22.18 2.15 -8.71
CA LEU A 62 22.00 2.66 -10.05
C LEU A 62 21.23 1.59 -10.79
N PHE A 63 20.17 2.02 -11.46
CA PHE A 63 19.37 1.20 -12.33
C PHE A 63 19.67 1.56 -13.78
N ASP A 64 19.37 0.65 -14.70
CA ASP A 64 19.45 0.93 -16.14
C ASP A 64 18.63 2.19 -16.50
N GLU A 65 17.51 2.40 -15.82
CA GLU A 65 16.71 3.60 -15.93
C GLU A 65 17.46 4.88 -15.51
N ASN A 66 18.23 4.86 -14.41
CA ASN A 66 19.04 6.02 -14.02
C ASN A 66 20.13 6.34 -15.04
N LEU A 67 20.77 5.31 -15.60
CA LEU A 67 21.77 5.47 -16.65
C LEU A 67 21.17 6.05 -17.94
N ALA A 68 19.91 5.76 -18.21
CA ALA A 68 19.13 6.36 -19.29
C ALA A 68 18.55 7.76 -18.95
N GLY A 69 18.94 8.36 -17.81
CA GLY A 69 18.43 9.66 -17.36
C GLY A 69 16.96 9.65 -16.93
N LYS A 70 16.39 8.46 -16.65
CA LYS A 70 15.00 8.30 -16.20
C LYS A 70 14.97 8.14 -14.68
N THR A 71 13.88 8.64 -14.08
CA THR A 71 13.62 8.47 -12.66
C THR A 71 13.22 7.03 -12.36
N THR A 72 13.68 6.51 -11.24
CA THR A 72 13.33 5.15 -10.78
C THR A 72 11.99 5.09 -10.09
N THR A 73 11.45 6.23 -9.64
CA THR A 73 10.13 6.37 -9.00
C THR A 73 9.03 6.64 -10.02
N MET A 74 7.80 6.21 -9.70
CA MET A 74 6.66 6.30 -10.62
C MET A 74 6.27 7.74 -10.92
N GLN A 75 6.38 8.61 -9.91
CA GLN A 75 5.98 10.02 -9.99
C GLN A 75 7.12 10.95 -10.36
N GLY A 76 8.31 10.42 -10.67
CA GLY A 76 9.46 11.25 -11.06
C GLY A 76 10.06 12.12 -9.94
N GLY A 77 9.75 11.81 -8.68
CA GLY A 77 10.27 12.49 -7.50
C GLY A 77 11.24 11.64 -6.69
N PRO A 78 11.70 12.12 -5.52
CA PRO A 78 12.43 11.29 -4.57
C PRO A 78 11.56 10.11 -4.10
N ALA A 79 12.21 8.99 -3.73
CA ALA A 79 11.52 7.89 -3.06
C ALA A 79 10.85 8.38 -1.76
N LEU A 80 9.80 7.68 -1.30
CA LEU A 80 9.01 8.09 -0.14
C LEU A 80 9.88 8.32 1.10
N SER A 81 10.86 7.44 1.36
CA SER A 81 11.79 7.60 2.49
C SER A 81 12.53 8.92 2.39
N ARG A 82 13.08 9.27 1.23
CA ARG A 82 13.79 10.54 1.03
C ARG A 82 12.88 11.74 1.09
N ALA A 83 11.70 11.66 0.49
CA ALA A 83 10.68 12.70 0.58
C ALA A 83 10.28 12.96 2.05
N SER A 84 10.15 11.89 2.85
CA SER A 84 9.83 11.98 4.28
C SER A 84 10.99 12.59 5.08
N THR A 85 12.22 12.17 4.83
CA THR A 85 13.42 12.72 5.49
C THR A 85 13.59 14.21 5.15
N MET A 86 13.50 14.58 3.87
CA MET A 86 13.56 15.99 3.45
C MET A 86 12.47 16.84 4.10
N PHE A 87 11.26 16.30 4.23
CA PHE A 87 10.17 16.99 4.92
C PHE A 87 10.47 17.18 6.41
N VAL A 88 10.88 16.12 7.11
CA VAL A 88 11.20 16.15 8.55
C VAL A 88 12.40 17.07 8.83
N ASP A 89 13.48 16.95 8.06
CA ASP A 89 14.68 17.76 8.25
C ASP A 89 14.41 19.23 7.91
N GLY A 90 13.65 19.50 6.84
CA GLY A 90 13.22 20.85 6.48
C GLY A 90 12.37 21.49 7.58
N LEU A 91 11.48 20.72 8.22
CA LEU A 91 10.73 21.18 9.39
C LEU A 91 11.64 21.45 10.59
N ARG A 92 12.56 20.53 10.90
CA ARG A 92 13.50 20.67 12.03
C ARG A 92 14.34 21.94 11.92
N VAL A 93 14.89 22.24 10.74
CA VAL A 93 15.70 23.45 10.52
C VAL A 93 14.84 24.70 10.74
N LYS A 94 13.69 24.79 10.06
CA LYS A 94 12.79 25.96 10.19
C LYS A 94 12.33 26.19 11.63
N TRP A 95 12.07 25.12 12.38
CA TRP A 95 11.67 25.23 13.78
C TRP A 95 12.81 25.63 14.68
N ASN A 96 13.99 25.03 14.51
CA ASN A 96 15.15 25.43 15.30
C ASN A 96 15.47 26.90 15.09
N ASP A 97 15.48 27.38 13.85
CA ASP A 97 15.77 28.78 13.54
C ASP A 97 14.75 29.72 14.21
N GLU A 98 13.45 29.43 14.06
CA GLU A 98 12.39 30.29 14.59
C GLU A 98 12.28 30.24 16.11
N LEU A 99 12.38 29.05 16.72
CA LEU A 99 12.36 28.90 18.18
C LEU A 99 13.60 29.54 18.80
N THR A 100 14.76 29.41 18.17
CA THR A 100 15.99 30.05 18.64
C THR A 100 15.88 31.57 18.55
N ARG A 101 15.32 32.10 17.45
CA ARG A 101 15.04 33.53 17.27
C ARG A 101 14.11 34.04 18.39
N LEU A 102 12.92 33.44 18.54
CA LEU A 102 11.94 33.84 19.55
C LEU A 102 12.46 33.70 20.98
N TRP A 103 13.21 32.64 21.28
CA TRP A 103 13.86 32.47 22.58
C TRP A 103 14.92 33.54 22.83
N SER A 104 15.77 33.83 21.83
CA SER A 104 16.79 34.87 21.94
C SER A 104 16.17 36.25 22.16
N GLU A 105 15.00 36.53 21.59
CA GLU A 105 14.24 37.76 21.83
C GLU A 105 13.72 37.85 23.27
N VAL A 106 13.24 36.74 23.86
CA VAL A 106 12.84 36.69 25.28
C VAL A 106 14.03 36.92 26.20
N LYS A 107 15.19 36.32 25.88
CA LYS A 107 16.35 36.28 26.77
C LYS A 107 17.25 37.51 26.67
N TYR A 108 17.43 38.05 25.47
CA TYR A 108 18.39 39.11 25.16
C TYR A 108 17.73 40.39 24.61
N GLY A 109 16.42 40.39 24.33
CA GLY A 109 15.73 41.49 23.68
C GLY A 109 16.15 41.69 22.21
N ASN A 110 15.95 42.88 21.66
CA ASN A 110 16.33 43.24 20.29
C ASN A 110 17.84 43.53 20.10
N ALA A 111 18.68 43.25 21.10
CA ALA A 111 20.11 43.49 21.01
C ALA A 111 20.81 42.30 20.33
N ASP A 112 21.24 42.52 19.08
CA ASP A 112 22.12 41.68 18.26
C ASP A 112 22.00 40.15 18.52
N GLN A 113 21.12 39.51 17.74
CA GLN A 113 20.69 38.10 17.85
C GLN A 113 21.75 37.07 17.43
N SER A 114 22.99 37.51 17.21
CA SER A 114 24.10 36.67 16.75
C SER A 114 24.58 35.69 17.85
N PHE A 115 24.58 34.39 17.56
CA PHE A 115 25.10 33.29 18.40
C PHE A 115 24.50 33.17 19.83
N PRO A 116 23.17 33.04 19.97
CA PRO A 116 22.50 33.11 21.28
C PRO A 116 22.82 31.92 22.20
N HIS A 117 23.01 30.71 21.65
CA HIS A 117 23.43 29.55 22.45
C HIS A 117 24.86 29.69 23.02
N LEU A 118 25.77 30.34 22.29
CA LEU A 118 27.13 30.58 22.76
C LEU A 118 27.14 31.57 23.93
N ARG A 119 26.30 32.61 23.87
CA ARG A 119 26.07 33.55 24.97
C ARG A 119 25.41 32.90 26.18
N GLU A 120 24.52 31.93 26.00
CA GLU A 120 23.96 31.18 27.12
C GLU A 120 25.03 30.37 27.87
N ILE A 121 25.91 29.68 27.14
CA ILE A 121 27.02 28.93 27.74
C ILE A 121 27.93 29.88 28.54
N VAL A 122 28.31 31.02 27.96
CA VAL A 122 29.16 32.03 28.62
C VAL A 122 28.45 32.73 29.79
N GLY A 123 27.15 33.02 29.66
CA GLY A 123 26.34 33.67 30.70
C GLY A 123 26.02 32.76 31.88
N ASN A 124 25.85 31.45 31.64
CA ASN A 124 25.70 30.46 32.69
C ASN A 124 27.01 30.26 33.48
N LEU A 125 28.17 30.42 32.82
CA LEU A 125 29.49 30.45 33.46
C LEU A 125 29.73 31.71 34.32
N SER A 126 29.12 32.86 33.96
CA SER A 126 29.23 34.11 34.72
C SER A 126 28.15 34.31 35.80
N GLY A 127 27.30 33.30 36.03
CA GLY A 127 26.35 33.27 37.14
C GLY A 127 25.15 34.22 37.03
N SER A 128 24.86 34.76 35.84
CA SER A 128 23.73 35.67 35.62
C SER A 128 22.70 35.13 34.62
N PRO A 129 21.91 34.10 34.97
CA PRO A 129 20.81 33.70 34.11
C PRO A 129 19.61 34.63 34.36
N LYS A 130 19.54 35.74 33.62
CA LYS A 130 18.27 36.47 33.45
C LYS A 130 17.50 35.81 32.29
N GLY A 131 16.30 35.31 32.55
CA GLY A 131 15.38 34.74 31.56
C GLY A 131 15.36 33.20 31.49
N LEU A 132 14.41 32.66 30.73
CA LEU A 132 14.21 31.22 30.53
C LEU A 132 15.41 30.59 29.79
N THR A 133 15.87 29.43 30.25
CA THR A 133 16.75 28.56 29.44
C THR A 133 16.01 28.08 28.19
N PHE A 134 16.74 27.65 27.15
CA PHE A 134 16.10 27.16 25.94
C PHE A 134 15.19 25.94 26.20
N ASP A 135 15.57 25.07 27.14
CA ASP A 135 14.75 23.92 27.53
C ASP A 135 13.48 24.33 28.27
N GLN A 136 13.55 25.34 29.15
CA GLN A 136 12.35 25.90 29.79
C GLN A 136 11.46 26.59 28.75
N PHE A 137 12.02 27.36 27.83
CA PHE A 137 11.26 27.99 26.75
C PHE A 137 10.47 26.96 25.92
N LYS A 138 11.10 25.85 25.52
CA LYS A 138 10.39 24.76 24.81
C LYS A 138 9.25 24.15 25.63
N ARG A 139 9.41 24.02 26.96
CA ARG A 139 8.34 23.53 27.85
C ARG A 139 7.17 24.50 27.89
N GLU A 140 7.43 25.79 28.05
CA GLU A 140 6.38 26.83 28.03
C GLU A 140 5.67 26.91 26.68
N VAL A 141 6.40 26.75 25.57
CA VAL A 141 5.80 26.69 24.22
C VAL A 141 4.86 25.50 24.09
N PHE A 142 5.25 24.35 24.65
CA PHE A 142 4.42 23.17 24.67
C PHE A 142 3.18 23.33 25.55
N ASP A 143 3.32 23.97 26.72
CA ASP A 143 2.19 24.30 27.59
C ASP A 143 1.23 25.29 26.90
N ALA A 144 1.76 26.27 26.18
CA ALA A 144 0.96 27.20 25.37
C ALA A 144 0.17 26.48 24.27
N LEU A 145 0.77 25.52 23.57
CA LEU A 145 0.08 24.67 22.58
C LEU A 145 -1.07 23.86 23.22
N ASN A 146 -0.88 23.40 24.46
CA ASN A 146 -1.92 22.67 25.20
C ASN A 146 -3.08 23.58 25.64
N LYS A 147 -2.84 24.88 25.80
CA LYS A 147 -3.82 25.90 26.23
C LYS A 147 -4.43 26.69 25.08
N GLY A 148 -4.36 26.16 23.85
CA GLY A 148 -4.91 26.81 22.66
C GLY A 148 -4.08 28.01 22.19
N ASP A 149 -2.76 27.88 22.19
CA ASP A 149 -1.79 28.90 21.78
C ASP A 149 -1.78 30.16 22.66
N ARG A 150 -2.09 30.03 23.95
CA ARG A 150 -2.15 31.16 24.91
C ARG A 150 -1.01 31.08 25.92
N HIS A 151 -0.27 32.17 26.08
CA HIS A 151 0.79 32.29 27.08
C HIS A 151 0.98 33.75 27.54
N GLU A 152 1.45 33.97 28.76
CA GLU A 152 1.76 35.32 29.27
C GLU A 152 2.95 35.98 28.55
N ILE A 153 3.84 35.16 28.00
CA ILE A 153 5.03 35.57 27.25
C ILE A 153 4.67 35.61 25.76
N PRO A 154 4.66 36.79 25.10
CA PRO A 154 4.24 36.92 23.71
C PRO A 154 5.04 36.05 22.73
N GLN A 155 6.33 35.88 22.97
CA GLN A 155 7.21 35.06 22.12
C GLN A 155 6.94 33.56 22.27
N VAL A 156 6.54 33.11 23.46
CA VAL A 156 6.12 31.72 23.70
C VAL A 156 4.79 31.46 22.97
N GLN A 157 3.85 32.40 23.05
CA GLN A 157 2.61 32.35 22.29
C GLN A 157 2.86 32.36 20.77
N ALA A 158 3.73 33.23 20.27
CA ALA A 158 4.10 33.27 18.85
C ALA A 158 4.73 31.96 18.38
N ALA A 159 5.59 31.35 19.20
CA ALA A 159 6.19 30.05 18.92
C ALA A 159 5.14 28.93 18.85
N ALA A 160 4.16 28.90 19.75
CA ALA A 160 3.07 27.94 19.73
C ALA A 160 2.22 28.09 18.44
N GLN A 161 1.80 29.31 18.11
CA GLN A 161 1.07 29.61 16.88
C GLN A 161 1.86 29.22 15.62
N PHE A 162 3.17 29.47 15.63
CA PHE A 162 4.05 29.08 14.53
C PHE A 162 4.10 27.56 14.36
N ILE A 163 4.27 26.80 15.45
CA ILE A 163 4.26 25.34 15.41
C ILE A 163 2.92 24.83 14.90
N ARG A 164 1.79 25.31 15.44
CA ARG A 164 0.47 24.89 14.99
C ARG A 164 0.27 25.08 13.49
N LYS A 165 0.51 26.30 13.00
CA LYS A 165 0.29 26.65 11.59
C LYS A 165 1.21 25.89 10.63
N ASN A 166 2.47 25.69 11.00
CA ASN A 166 3.49 25.14 10.09
C ASN A 166 3.69 23.62 10.23
N LEU A 167 3.29 23.02 11.35
CA LEU A 167 3.35 21.58 11.60
C LEU A 167 1.97 20.96 11.55
N PHE A 168 1.14 21.27 12.55
CA PHE A 168 -0.09 20.53 12.80
C PHE A 168 -1.10 20.78 11.68
N ASP A 169 -1.42 22.04 11.39
CA ASP A 169 -2.37 22.39 10.33
C ASP A 169 -1.87 21.94 8.95
N ALA A 170 -0.57 22.12 8.68
CA ALA A 170 0.04 21.71 7.40
C ALA A 170 0.03 20.19 7.20
N MET A 171 0.35 19.41 8.24
CA MET A 171 0.29 17.95 8.18
C MET A 171 -1.14 17.46 8.08
N SER A 172 -2.06 18.08 8.80
CA SER A 172 -3.46 17.72 8.79
C SER A 172 -4.11 17.99 7.45
N ALA A 173 -3.88 19.14 6.83
CA ALA A 173 -4.33 19.41 5.47
C ALA A 173 -3.77 18.38 4.46
N ARG A 174 -2.52 17.94 4.66
CA ARG A 174 -1.92 16.88 3.84
C ARG A 174 -2.58 15.52 4.07
N ALA A 175 -2.88 15.18 5.32
CA ALA A 175 -3.52 13.93 5.70
C ALA A 175 -4.98 13.87 5.22
N GLU A 176 -5.75 14.95 5.37
CA GLU A 176 -7.12 15.07 4.85
C GLU A 176 -7.18 14.88 3.33
N LYS A 177 -6.16 15.37 2.60
CA LYS A 177 -6.05 15.16 1.17
C LYS A 177 -5.68 13.72 0.78
N ALA A 178 -4.92 13.03 1.63
CA ALA A 178 -4.30 11.75 1.29
C ALA A 178 -5.05 10.53 1.83
N ILE A 179 -5.76 10.67 2.95
CA ILE A 179 -6.40 9.58 3.68
C ILE A 179 -7.91 9.83 3.67
N PRO A 180 -8.69 9.01 2.94
CA PRO A 180 -10.15 9.08 2.99
C PRO A 180 -10.64 8.99 4.44
N GLU A 181 -11.62 9.81 4.80
CA GLU A 181 -12.22 9.88 6.15
C GLU A 181 -11.32 10.46 7.26
N PHE A 182 -10.04 10.74 6.99
CA PHE A 182 -9.23 11.46 7.95
C PHE A 182 -9.79 12.89 8.12
N LYS A 183 -10.06 13.25 9.36
CA LYS A 183 -10.28 14.62 9.80
C LYS A 183 -9.37 14.88 10.96
N MET A 184 -8.66 16.00 10.96
CA MET A 184 -7.92 16.38 12.15
C MET A 184 -8.89 16.52 13.31
N TRP A 185 -8.54 15.96 14.46
CA TRP A 185 -9.22 16.28 15.70
C TRP A 185 -8.98 17.76 16.00
N GLN A 186 -10.00 18.58 15.76
CA GLN A 186 -10.03 19.96 16.22
C GLN A 186 -10.49 19.90 17.67
N GLY A 187 -9.56 20.07 18.60
CA GLY A 187 -9.92 20.25 20.00
C GLY A 187 -10.96 21.37 20.14
N THR A 188 -11.88 21.20 21.06
CA THR A 188 -12.84 22.24 21.47
C THR A 188 -12.08 23.49 21.93
N ASP A 189 -12.68 24.68 21.92
CA ASP A 189 -12.02 25.90 22.43
C ASP A 189 -11.46 25.67 23.85
N GLY A 190 -10.12 25.69 23.96
CA GLY A 190 -9.41 25.41 25.21
C GLY A 190 -8.81 24.00 25.34
N GLU A 191 -9.03 23.12 24.38
CA GLU A 191 -8.39 21.78 24.33
C GLU A 191 -7.04 21.81 23.62
N SER A 192 -6.17 20.88 24.02
CA SER A 192 -4.78 20.79 23.60
C SER A 192 -4.61 20.47 22.13
N TYR A 193 -3.86 21.31 21.40
CA TYR A 193 -3.48 21.00 20.00
C TYR A 193 -2.23 20.13 19.88
N ALA A 194 -1.44 20.03 20.95
CA ALA A 194 -0.27 19.17 20.94
C ALA A 194 -0.65 17.73 21.34
N PRO A 195 -0.01 16.72 20.71
CA PRO A 195 -0.12 15.35 21.18
C PRO A 195 0.40 15.29 22.61
N HIS A 196 -0.38 14.73 23.54
CA HIS A 196 0.00 14.63 24.95
C HIS A 196 1.42 14.09 25.10
N MET A 197 2.34 14.94 25.57
CA MET A 197 3.68 14.45 25.90
C MET A 197 3.63 13.72 27.23
N PRO A 198 4.16 12.49 27.30
CA PRO A 198 4.27 11.78 28.56
C PRO A 198 5.19 12.57 29.51
N ASP A 199 4.72 12.78 30.74
CA ASP A 199 5.53 13.35 31.83
C ASP A 199 6.64 12.36 32.19
N LYS A 200 7.85 12.61 31.67
CA LYS A 200 9.00 11.71 31.82
C LYS A 200 9.42 11.56 33.28
N ASP A 201 9.25 12.60 34.09
CA ASP A 201 9.66 12.58 35.50
C ASP A 201 8.71 11.70 36.30
N LYS A 202 7.40 11.82 36.06
CA LYS A 202 6.39 10.91 36.66
C LYS A 202 6.54 9.47 36.17
N ILE A 203 6.81 9.27 34.87
CA ILE A 203 7.04 7.92 34.33
C ILE A 203 8.28 7.28 34.95
N ASN A 204 9.35 8.06 35.16
CA ASN A 204 10.55 7.55 35.80
C ASN A 204 10.31 7.23 37.28
N ALA A 205 9.55 8.06 37.99
CA ALA A 205 9.18 7.82 39.38
C ALA A 205 8.31 6.57 39.55
N ASN A 206 7.36 6.34 38.64
CA ASN A 206 6.41 5.22 38.68
C ASN A 206 6.73 4.12 37.66
N ARG A 207 8.01 3.99 37.28
CA ARG A 207 8.45 3.11 36.19
C ARG A 207 7.95 1.66 36.30
N PRO A 208 7.92 1.01 37.48
CA PRO A 208 7.42 -0.36 37.60
C PRO A 208 5.94 -0.49 37.17
N GLU A 209 5.09 0.43 37.62
CA GLU A 209 3.66 0.43 37.32
C GLU A 209 3.41 0.69 35.83
N VAL A 210 4.12 1.65 35.25
CA VAL A 210 4.03 1.95 33.81
C VAL A 210 4.43 0.75 32.95
N VAL A 211 5.49 0.02 33.35
CA VAL A 211 5.92 -1.20 32.65
C VAL A 211 4.87 -2.29 32.75
N GLU A 212 4.24 -2.45 33.91
CA GLU A 212 3.18 -3.45 34.11
C GLU A 212 1.96 -3.16 33.21
N ASP A 213 1.49 -1.90 33.19
CA ASP A 213 0.35 -1.49 32.37
C ASP A 213 0.62 -1.67 30.87
N ILE A 214 1.80 -1.25 30.40
CA ILE A 214 2.21 -1.44 29.00
C ILE A 214 2.28 -2.93 28.67
N THR A 215 2.85 -3.74 29.55
CA THR A 215 2.96 -5.19 29.35
C THR A 215 1.57 -5.82 29.26
N ARG A 216 0.66 -5.46 30.17
CA ARG A 216 -0.73 -5.94 30.19
C ARG A 216 -1.47 -5.59 28.91
N TYR A 217 -1.31 -4.37 28.42
CA TYR A 217 -1.86 -3.93 27.14
C TYR A 217 -1.33 -4.80 25.98
N TYR A 218 -0.02 -5.01 25.89
CA TYR A 218 0.57 -5.81 24.81
C TYR A 218 0.19 -7.29 24.90
N VAL A 219 0.03 -7.87 26.09
CA VAL A 219 -0.48 -9.23 26.25
C VAL A 219 -1.89 -9.34 25.67
N ALA A 220 -2.79 -8.41 26.03
CA ALA A 220 -4.16 -8.39 25.51
C ALA A 220 -4.20 -8.20 23.98
N ASP A 221 -3.36 -7.30 23.43
CA ASP A 221 -3.25 -7.09 21.99
C ASP A 221 -2.73 -8.35 21.25
N GLN A 222 -1.75 -9.05 21.81
CA GLN A 222 -1.23 -10.30 21.23
C GLN A 222 -2.28 -11.41 21.27
N GLU A 223 -3.06 -11.52 22.35
CA GLU A 223 -4.17 -12.46 22.44
C GLU A 223 -5.26 -12.17 21.38
N GLN A 224 -5.61 -10.91 21.17
CA GLN A 224 -6.54 -10.51 20.10
C GLN A 224 -6.00 -10.86 18.72
N LYS A 225 -4.73 -10.55 18.44
CA LYS A 225 -4.08 -10.90 17.17
C LYS A 225 -4.07 -12.40 16.92
N ARG A 226 -3.77 -13.20 17.94
CA ARG A 226 -3.82 -14.66 17.85
C ARG A 226 -5.23 -15.17 17.55
N ALA A 227 -6.25 -14.62 18.20
CA ALA A 227 -7.64 -14.97 17.92
C ALA A 227 -8.05 -14.63 16.47
N ILE A 228 -7.58 -13.49 15.94
CA ILE A 228 -7.80 -13.11 14.55
C ILE A 228 -7.08 -14.06 13.59
N GLN A 229 -5.82 -14.43 13.87
CA GLN A 229 -5.07 -15.40 13.07
C GLN A 229 -5.79 -16.75 12.99
N GLN A 230 -6.31 -17.25 14.12
CA GLN A 230 -7.08 -18.50 14.14
C GLN A 230 -8.35 -18.41 13.28
N ARG A 231 -9.07 -17.28 13.33
CA ARG A 231 -10.24 -17.05 12.46
C ARG A 231 -9.85 -17.00 10.98
N LEU A 232 -8.74 -16.33 10.65
CA LEU A 232 -8.22 -16.28 9.28
C LEU A 232 -7.85 -17.66 8.76
N GLU A 233 -7.16 -18.47 9.56
CA GLU A 233 -6.82 -19.85 9.21
C GLU A 233 -8.08 -20.71 8.99
N PHE A 234 -9.07 -20.58 9.87
CA PHE A 234 -10.36 -21.27 9.72
C PHE A 234 -11.07 -20.89 8.41
N HIS A 235 -11.19 -19.59 8.12
CA HIS A 235 -11.80 -19.11 6.87
C HIS A 235 -10.98 -19.50 5.63
N HIS A 236 -9.65 -19.54 5.73
CA HIS A 236 -8.79 -20.01 4.66
C HIS A 236 -9.03 -21.50 4.37
N ALA A 237 -9.15 -22.34 5.41
CA ALA A 237 -9.47 -23.75 5.25
C ALA A 237 -10.85 -23.96 4.62
N GLN A 238 -11.85 -23.15 5.01
CA GLN A 238 -13.16 -23.14 4.34
C GLN A 238 -13.00 -22.79 2.86
N LEU A 239 -12.35 -21.68 2.51
CA LEU A 239 -12.14 -21.29 1.11
C LEU A 239 -11.49 -22.41 0.28
N GLN A 240 -10.48 -23.09 0.82
CA GLN A 240 -9.86 -24.23 0.14
C GLN A 240 -10.85 -25.39 -0.08
N SER A 241 -11.69 -25.70 0.92
CA SER A 241 -12.73 -26.73 0.78
C SER A 241 -13.75 -26.36 -0.29
N TRP A 242 -14.22 -25.12 -0.31
CA TRP A 242 -15.19 -24.63 -1.29
C TRP A 242 -14.59 -24.63 -2.70
N ASN A 243 -13.33 -24.20 -2.86
CA ASN A 243 -12.64 -24.28 -4.16
C ASN A 243 -12.53 -25.73 -4.67
N LYS A 244 -12.28 -26.70 -3.80
CA LYS A 244 -12.30 -28.13 -4.18
C LYS A 244 -13.69 -28.59 -4.62
N GLN A 245 -14.75 -28.13 -3.95
CA GLN A 245 -16.12 -28.45 -4.34
C GLN A 245 -16.50 -27.82 -5.69
N ILE A 246 -16.13 -26.57 -5.91
CA ILE A 246 -16.32 -25.87 -7.20
C ILE A 246 -15.62 -26.65 -8.32
N ALA A 247 -14.34 -26.98 -8.15
CA ALA A 247 -13.60 -27.76 -9.15
C ALA A 247 -14.26 -29.12 -9.46
N LYS A 248 -14.81 -29.79 -8.44
CA LYS A 248 -15.54 -31.05 -8.62
C LYS A 248 -16.87 -30.85 -9.37
N LEU A 249 -17.58 -29.77 -9.11
CA LEU A 249 -18.81 -29.43 -9.81
C LEU A 249 -18.53 -29.04 -11.26
N GLU A 250 -17.50 -28.25 -11.51
CA GLU A 250 -17.04 -27.89 -12.86
C GLU A 250 -16.66 -29.14 -13.67
N ALA A 251 -15.91 -30.08 -13.08
CA ALA A 251 -15.59 -31.34 -13.73
C ALA A 251 -16.84 -32.15 -14.10
N ARG A 252 -17.84 -32.21 -13.20
CA ARG A 252 -19.12 -32.88 -13.46
C ARG A 252 -19.95 -32.18 -14.54
N LEU A 253 -19.93 -30.85 -14.58
CA LEU A 253 -20.60 -30.08 -15.62
C LEU A 253 -19.97 -30.36 -16.99
N LEU A 254 -18.64 -30.41 -17.05
CA LEU A 254 -17.91 -30.76 -18.27
C LEU A 254 -18.25 -32.17 -18.73
N GLU A 255 -18.24 -33.16 -17.83
CA GLU A 255 -18.61 -34.55 -18.14
C GLU A 255 -20.04 -34.65 -18.70
N ARG A 256 -20.99 -33.95 -18.07
CA ARG A 256 -22.38 -33.89 -18.56
C ARG A 256 -22.48 -33.23 -19.93
N ALA A 257 -21.80 -32.11 -20.14
CA ALA A 257 -21.79 -31.43 -21.43
C ALA A 257 -21.22 -32.33 -22.54
N THR A 258 -20.16 -33.11 -22.25
CA THR A 258 -19.62 -34.07 -23.21
C THR A 258 -20.58 -35.23 -23.50
N ALA A 259 -21.27 -35.74 -22.48
CA ALA A 259 -22.27 -36.81 -22.65
C ALA A 259 -23.49 -36.32 -23.46
N GLU A 260 -23.95 -35.09 -23.23
CA GLU A 260 -25.02 -34.46 -24.02
C GLU A 260 -24.62 -34.32 -25.50
N ALA A 261 -23.40 -33.84 -25.76
CA ALA A 261 -22.88 -33.75 -27.13
C ALA A 261 -22.83 -35.12 -27.82
N GLU A 262 -22.39 -36.17 -27.11
CA GLU A 262 -22.38 -37.54 -27.65
C GLU A 262 -23.79 -38.07 -27.93
N LEU A 263 -24.75 -37.82 -27.03
CA LEU A 263 -26.14 -38.21 -27.22
C LEU A 263 -26.77 -37.51 -28.44
N ASP A 264 -26.46 -36.24 -28.64
CA ASP A 264 -26.95 -35.48 -29.79
C ASP A 264 -26.36 -35.98 -31.11
N ILE A 265 -25.08 -36.35 -31.13
CA ILE A 265 -24.46 -37.06 -32.29
C ILE A 265 -25.21 -38.37 -32.57
N ARG A 266 -25.42 -39.21 -31.55
CA ARG A 266 -26.14 -40.49 -31.70
C ARG A 266 -27.60 -40.32 -32.13
N ARG A 267 -28.26 -39.22 -31.75
CA ARG A 267 -29.61 -38.87 -32.22
C ARG A 267 -29.59 -38.46 -33.69
N ALA A 268 -28.62 -37.63 -34.08
CA ALA A 268 -28.43 -37.22 -35.47
C ALA A 268 -28.16 -38.43 -36.39
N GLU A 269 -27.27 -39.35 -35.98
CA GLU A 269 -26.99 -40.59 -36.72
C GLU A 269 -28.24 -41.45 -36.93
N ARG A 270 -29.01 -41.71 -35.86
CA ARG A 270 -30.27 -42.47 -35.94
C ARG A 270 -31.29 -41.81 -36.84
N SER A 271 -31.43 -40.48 -36.78
CA SER A 271 -32.34 -39.75 -37.67
C SER A 271 -31.91 -39.84 -39.14
N GLY A 272 -30.59 -39.81 -39.41
CA GLY A 272 -30.04 -39.99 -40.75
C GLY A 272 -30.18 -41.43 -41.28
N GLU A 273 -30.09 -42.44 -40.42
CA GLU A 273 -30.40 -43.83 -40.78
C GLU A 273 -31.87 -44.02 -41.11
N ALA A 274 -32.78 -43.49 -40.28
CA ALA A 274 -34.22 -43.52 -40.53
C ALA A 274 -34.58 -42.88 -41.88
N ALA A 275 -34.04 -41.69 -42.17
CA ALA A 275 -34.24 -41.02 -43.45
C ALA A 275 -33.67 -41.82 -44.64
N ARG A 276 -32.55 -42.53 -44.45
CA ARG A 276 -31.99 -43.42 -45.49
C ARG A 276 -32.86 -44.65 -45.73
N THR A 277 -33.43 -45.23 -44.68
CA THR A 277 -34.36 -46.36 -44.82
C THR A 277 -35.67 -45.95 -45.47
N GLU A 278 -36.19 -44.77 -45.15
CA GLU A 278 -37.40 -44.21 -45.75
C GLU A 278 -37.22 -44.00 -47.26
N ARG A 279 -36.13 -43.33 -47.68
CA ARG A 279 -35.81 -43.19 -49.12
C ARG A 279 -35.63 -44.53 -49.83
N ARG A 280 -35.07 -45.54 -49.16
CA ARG A 280 -34.95 -46.89 -49.71
C ARG A 280 -36.32 -47.55 -49.87
N ALA A 281 -37.22 -47.37 -48.92
CA ALA A 281 -38.59 -47.86 -49.02
C ALA A 281 -39.33 -47.18 -50.19
N GLU A 282 -39.26 -45.85 -50.30
CA GLU A 282 -39.86 -45.08 -51.41
C GLU A 282 -39.34 -45.56 -52.78
N THR A 283 -38.02 -45.69 -52.95
CA THR A 283 -37.44 -46.17 -54.22
C THR A 283 -37.80 -47.61 -54.56
N LEU A 284 -38.01 -48.48 -53.55
CA LEU A 284 -38.50 -49.84 -53.75
C LEU A 284 -39.98 -49.83 -54.14
N GLU A 285 -40.81 -49.00 -53.49
CA GLU A 285 -42.21 -48.81 -53.86
C GLU A 285 -42.35 -48.31 -55.30
N GLU A 286 -41.60 -47.28 -55.69
CA GLU A 286 -41.53 -46.78 -57.07
C GLU A 286 -41.14 -47.88 -58.07
N ARG A 287 -40.14 -48.71 -57.73
CA ARG A 287 -39.72 -49.85 -58.56
C ARG A 287 -40.82 -50.91 -58.67
N THR A 288 -41.50 -51.24 -57.58
CA THR A 288 -42.61 -52.21 -57.60
C THR A 288 -43.80 -51.67 -58.40
N ALA A 289 -44.14 -50.39 -58.26
CA ALA A 289 -45.18 -49.74 -59.04
C ALA A 289 -44.83 -49.73 -60.54
N ARG A 290 -43.56 -49.48 -60.87
CA ARG A 290 -43.08 -49.54 -62.26
C ARG A 290 -43.16 -50.96 -62.84
N ILE A 291 -42.71 -51.99 -62.11
CA ILE A 291 -42.81 -53.39 -62.53
C ILE A 291 -44.28 -53.81 -62.71
N ALA A 292 -45.18 -53.37 -61.81
CA ALA A 292 -46.62 -53.61 -61.94
C ALA A 292 -47.23 -52.91 -63.16
N SER A 293 -46.72 -51.73 -63.54
CA SER A 293 -47.14 -51.01 -64.76
C SER A 293 -46.51 -51.56 -66.05
N GLU A 294 -45.36 -52.23 -65.97
CA GLU A 294 -44.64 -52.85 -67.10
C GLU A 294 -45.01 -54.33 -67.31
N ALA A 295 -45.83 -54.93 -66.44
CA ALA A 295 -46.37 -56.27 -66.63
C ALA A 295 -47.31 -56.30 -67.87
N PRO A 296 -46.96 -57.03 -68.95
CA PRO A 296 -47.75 -57.01 -70.16
C PRO A 296 -49.07 -57.76 -69.96
N THR A 297 -50.16 -57.08 -70.32
CA THR A 297 -51.47 -57.66 -70.58
C THR A 297 -51.39 -58.62 -71.79
N SER A 298 -50.79 -59.80 -71.62
CA SER A 298 -50.74 -60.84 -72.65
C SER A 298 -51.22 -62.18 -72.08
N MET A 299 -52.53 -62.28 -71.86
CA MET A 299 -53.23 -63.56 -71.95
C MET A 299 -54.61 -63.30 -72.58
N LYS A 300 -54.63 -63.26 -73.92
CA LYS A 300 -55.83 -63.66 -74.68
C LYS A 300 -55.75 -65.18 -74.86
N PRO A 301 -56.74 -65.96 -74.41
CA PRO A 301 -56.85 -67.36 -74.82
C PRO A 301 -57.42 -67.40 -76.24
N SER A 302 -56.68 -67.98 -77.18
CA SER A 302 -57.23 -68.37 -78.50
C SER A 302 -57.77 -69.79 -78.42
N SER A 303 -59.03 -69.93 -78.82
CA SER A 303 -59.72 -71.18 -79.18
C SER A 303 -59.00 -71.99 -80.24
#